data_AF-A0A223Z2R1-F1
#
_entry.id   AF-A0A223Z2R1-F1
#
_cell.length_a   1.000
_cell.length_b   1.000
_cell.length_c   1.000
_cell.angle_alpha   90.00
_cell.angle_beta   90.00
_cell.angle_gamma   90.00
#
_symmetry.space_group_name_H-M   'P 1'
#
loop_
_entity.id
_entity.type
_entity.pdbx_description
1 polymer ?
#
loop_
_entity_poly.entity_id
_entity_poly.type
_entity_poly.pdbx_seq_one_letter_code
_entity_poly.pdbx_strand_id
1 'polypeptide(L)' 'AVMDGVHPRLICGAATTVRDAEGLIATAGGIDVHVHFDSAQLCEHAISAGLTTMIGGSLGPITVGIDCGGEWNV' A
#
# COMPACT_ATOMS: atom_id res chain seq x y z
N ALA A 1 22.30 -9.48 29.68
CA ALA A 1 22.00 -9.31 28.25
C ALA A 1 23.23 -9.75 27.46
N VAL A 2 23.07 -10.33 26.27
CA VAL A 2 24.20 -10.80 25.43
C VAL A 2 24.66 -9.71 24.44
N MET A 3 23.77 -8.77 24.11
CA MET A 3 24.03 -7.64 23.20
C MET A 3 23.75 -6.32 23.91
N ASP A 4 24.56 -5.31 23.64
CA ASP A 4 24.40 -3.96 24.17
C ASP A 4 23.40 -3.14 23.34
N GLY A 5 22.71 -2.18 23.97
CA GLY A 5 21.92 -1.16 23.27
C GLY A 5 20.60 -1.60 22.64
N VAL A 6 20.14 -2.84 22.87
CA VAL A 6 18.85 -3.32 22.33
C VAL A 6 17.68 -2.60 23.01
N HIS A 7 16.90 -1.85 22.24
CA HIS A 7 15.71 -1.15 22.75
C HIS A 7 14.63 -2.17 23.20
N PRO A 8 13.93 -1.97 24.33
CA PRO A 8 12.95 -2.94 24.85
C PRO A 8 11.82 -3.34 23.89
N ARG A 9 11.45 -2.45 22.96
CA ARG A 9 10.44 -2.69 21.90
C ARG A 9 10.98 -3.37 20.62
N LEU A 10 12.27 -3.69 20.55
CA LEU A 10 12.93 -4.25 19.36
C LEU A 10 13.58 -5.63 19.64
N ILE A 11 13.01 -6.40 20.57
CA ILE A 11 13.51 -7.74 20.91
C ILE A 11 13.07 -8.75 19.84
N CYS A 12 14.03 -9.44 19.23
CA CYS A 12 13.76 -10.64 18.42
C CYS A 12 13.57 -11.85 19.35
N GLY A 13 12.35 -12.38 19.41
CA GLY A 13 11.98 -13.53 20.25
C GLY A 13 11.45 -14.71 19.43
N ALA A 14 10.89 -15.70 20.13
CA ALA A 14 10.34 -16.90 19.50
C ALA A 14 9.19 -16.63 18.51
N ALA A 15 8.51 -15.49 18.63
CA ALA A 15 7.40 -15.08 17.78
C ALA A 15 7.81 -14.06 16.69
N THR A 16 9.10 -13.79 16.50
CA THR A 16 9.58 -12.81 15.51
C THR A 16 9.87 -13.48 14.18
N THR A 17 9.21 -13.03 13.11
CA THR A 17 9.57 -13.37 11.72
C THR A 17 10.58 -12.36 11.17
N VAL A 18 11.53 -12.84 10.38
CA VAL A 18 12.62 -12.02 9.82
C VAL A 18 12.58 -12.08 8.29
N ARG A 19 12.79 -10.92 7.65
CA ARG A 19 13.05 -10.81 6.22
C ARG A 19 14.37 -10.07 6.04
N ASP A 20 15.28 -10.65 5.26
CA ASP A 20 16.56 -10.01 4.94
C ASP A 20 16.38 -8.85 3.96
N ALA A 21 17.08 -7.77 4.21
CA ALA A 21 17.05 -6.53 3.44
C ALA A 21 18.45 -5.90 3.25
N GLU A 22 19.52 -6.65 3.52
CA GLU A 22 20.88 -6.17 3.28
C GLU A 22 21.09 -5.78 1.81
N GLY A 23 21.66 -4.60 1.57
CA GLY A 23 21.88 -4.07 0.22
C GLY A 23 20.64 -3.59 -0.51
N LEU A 24 19.46 -3.60 0.12
CA LEU A 24 18.20 -3.11 -0.46
C LEU A 24 17.80 -1.73 0.09
N ILE A 25 16.89 -1.06 -0.62
CA ILE A 25 16.27 0.19 -0.17
C ILE A 25 14.83 -0.10 0.23
N ALA A 26 14.46 0.25 1.45
CA ALA A 26 13.08 0.29 1.89
C ALA A 26 12.50 1.70 1.69
N THR A 27 11.31 1.79 1.10
CA THR A 27 10.53 3.02 1.00
C THR A 27 9.16 2.80 1.64
N ALA A 28 8.48 3.87 2.03
CA ALA A 28 7.05 3.78 2.29
C ALA A 28 6.33 3.42 0.99
N GLY A 29 5.21 2.69 1.09
CA GLY A 29 4.37 2.47 -0.06
C GLY A 29 3.80 3.79 -0.60
N GLY A 30 3.69 3.89 -1.92
CA GLY A 30 3.19 5.10 -2.58
C GLY A 30 1.70 5.33 -2.33
N ILE A 31 1.31 6.60 -2.36
CA ILE A 31 -0.08 7.05 -2.25
C ILE A 31 -0.43 7.73 -3.58
N ASP A 32 -1.33 7.12 -4.34
CA ASP A 32 -1.92 7.73 -5.51
C ASP A 32 -3.24 8.42 -5.12
N VAL A 33 -3.32 9.71 -5.40
CA VAL A 33 -4.46 10.57 -5.02
C VAL A 33 -5.32 10.97 -6.22
N HIS A 34 -5.05 10.41 -7.39
CA HIS A 34 -5.77 10.71 -8.62
C HIS A 34 -6.14 9.42 -9.36
N VAL A 35 -6.86 8.52 -8.67
CA VAL A 35 -7.20 7.21 -9.23
C VAL A 35 -8.58 7.21 -9.88
N HIS A 36 -8.66 6.69 -11.09
CA HIS A 36 -9.93 6.35 -11.76
C HIS A 36 -10.11 4.83 -11.65
N PHE A 37 -11.07 4.37 -10.86
CA PHE A 37 -11.32 2.94 -10.63
C PHE A 37 -12.05 2.26 -11.80
N ASP A 38 -11.45 2.31 -13.00
CA ASP A 38 -12.13 1.92 -14.25
C ASP A 38 -12.05 0.42 -14.56
N SER A 39 -11.14 -0.29 -13.92
CA SER A 39 -10.96 -1.74 -14.11
C SER A 39 -10.57 -2.43 -12.81
N ALA A 40 -11.02 -3.68 -12.65
CA ALA A 40 -10.66 -4.49 -11.49
C ALA A 40 -9.16 -4.79 -11.42
N GLN A 41 -8.48 -4.83 -12.57
CA GLN A 41 -7.06 -5.12 -12.70
C GLN A 41 -6.17 -3.98 -12.21
N LEU A 42 -6.70 -2.76 -12.11
CA LEU A 42 -5.93 -1.57 -11.71
C LEU A 42 -5.24 -1.77 -10.35
N CYS A 43 -5.92 -2.41 -9.39
CA CYS A 43 -5.37 -2.66 -8.07
C CYS A 43 -4.08 -3.50 -8.11
N GLU A 44 -4.05 -4.52 -8.96
CA GLU A 44 -2.88 -5.39 -9.13
C GLU A 44 -1.72 -4.64 -9.80
N HIS A 45 -2.02 -3.80 -10.79
CA HIS A 45 -1.01 -2.94 -11.40
C HIS A 45 -0.44 -1.93 -10.39
N ALA A 46 -1.29 -1.30 -9.58
CA ALA A 46 -0.89 -0.32 -8.58
C ALA A 46 0.07 -0.93 -7.53
N ILE A 47 -0.28 -2.08 -6.95
CA ILE A 47 0.57 -2.73 -5.94
C ILE A 47 1.89 -3.23 -6.54
N SER A 48 1.89 -3.70 -7.79
CA SER A 48 3.11 -4.12 -8.49
C SER A 48 4.09 -2.96 -8.73
N ALA A 49 3.58 -1.73 -8.82
CA ALA A 49 4.37 -0.51 -8.95
C ALA A 49 4.78 0.10 -7.59
N GLY A 50 4.42 -0.55 -6.48
CA GLY A 50 4.74 -0.06 -5.12
C GLY A 50 3.73 0.93 -4.54
N LEU A 51 2.55 1.09 -5.14
CA LEU A 51 1.45 1.87 -4.56
C LEU A 51 0.68 1.01 -3.55
N THR A 52 0.56 1.50 -2.32
CA THR A 52 -0.18 0.80 -1.24
C THR A 52 -1.46 1.51 -0.85
N THR A 53 -1.73 2.68 -1.42
CA THR A 53 -2.94 3.45 -1.16
C THR A 53 -3.38 4.14 -2.45
N MET A 54 -4.67 4.01 -2.75
CA MET A 54 -5.33 4.62 -3.90
C MET A 54 -6.52 5.42 -3.40
N ILE A 55 -6.56 6.70 -3.74
CA ILE A 55 -7.65 7.62 -3.42
C ILE A 55 -8.19 8.16 -4.74
N GLY A 56 -9.48 8.03 -4.92
CA GLY A 56 -10.12 8.32 -6.20
C GLY A 56 -11.57 7.86 -6.22
N GLY A 57 -12.09 7.64 -7.43
CA GLY A 57 -13.48 7.30 -7.67
C GLY A 57 -13.69 6.92 -9.14
N SER A 58 -14.69 6.11 -9.41
CA SER A 58 -15.21 5.82 -10.76
C SER A 58 -16.40 4.87 -10.61
N LEU A 59 -17.27 4.83 -11.63
CA LEU A 59 -18.33 3.82 -11.76
C LEU A 59 -17.92 2.65 -12.67
N GLY A 60 -16.62 2.45 -12.86
CA GLY A 60 -16.06 1.44 -13.76
C GLY A 60 -15.73 2.03 -15.13
N PRO A 61 -15.80 1.25 -16.23
CA PRO A 61 -15.29 1.67 -17.53
C PRO A 61 -16.24 2.66 -18.23
N ILE A 62 -16.28 3.90 -17.74
CA ILE A 62 -17.10 5.00 -18.26
C ILE A 62 -16.25 6.12 -18.86
N THR A 63 -16.89 7.01 -19.62
CA THR A 63 -16.18 8.06 -20.39
C THR A 63 -15.80 9.28 -19.56
N VAL A 64 -16.29 9.42 -18.33
CA VAL A 64 -16.04 10.56 -17.43
C VAL A 64 -15.49 10.08 -16.09
N GLY A 65 -14.50 10.82 -15.59
CA GLY A 65 -13.52 10.38 -14.59
C GLY A 65 -13.85 10.66 -13.12
N ILE A 66 -12.82 10.56 -12.26
CA ILE A 66 -12.86 10.59 -10.77
C ILE A 66 -14.14 11.17 -10.16
N ASP A 67 -15.12 10.30 -9.95
CA ASP A 67 -16.39 10.62 -9.31
C ASP A 67 -16.82 9.49 -8.36
N CYS A 68 -17.78 9.81 -7.50
CA CYS A 68 -18.32 8.91 -6.51
C CYS A 68 -19.79 8.50 -6.80
N GLY A 69 -20.37 8.94 -7.91
CA GLY A 69 -21.70 8.52 -8.37
C GLY A 69 -22.89 8.87 -7.46
N GLY A 70 -22.71 9.65 -6.40
CA GLY A 70 -23.75 9.99 -5.41
C GLY A 70 -24.01 8.89 -4.37
N GLU A 71 -24.89 9.17 -3.40
CA GLU A 71 -25.09 8.37 -2.17
C GLU A 71 -25.36 6.87 -2.39
N TRP A 72 -25.94 6.49 -3.53
CA TRP A 72 -26.21 5.08 -3.83
C TRP A 72 -24.94 4.27 -4.16
N ASN A 73 -23.91 4.92 -4.70
CA ASN A 73 -22.73 4.26 -5.24
C ASN A 73 -21.51 4.29 -4.30
N VAL A 74 -21.56 5.12 -3.25
CA VAL A 74 -20.48 5.29 -2.25
C VAL A 74 -20.57 4.26 -1.13
#